data_AF-A0A0M4LU92-F1
#
_entry.id   AF-A0A0M4LU92-F1
#
_cell.length_a   1.000
_cell.length_b   1.000
_cell.length_c   1.000
_cell.angle_alpha   90.00
_cell.angle_beta   90.00
_cell.angle_gamma   90.00
#
_symmetry.space_group_name_H-M   'P 1'
#
loop_
_entity.id
_entity.type
_entity.pdbx_description
1 polymer ?
#
loop_
_entity_poly.entity_id
_entity_poly.type
_entity_poly.pdbx_seq_one_letter_code
_entity_poly.pdbx_strand_id
1 'polypeptide(L)'
;MDYGLGDLGGWALDLLQIWGSYLANAPKEDLASWLHAHLGEQDARMGFGYSDVLADCDAWLLARSMQSDSSERSLSTAMRDMFAQGETNRIKRFYQSRFKGSADNLVIAFRKLVDGIDLGIFDNVSGSKKALLIASHADRLPSQAEAGILALSYAESLENTNR
;
A
#
# COMPACT_ATOMS: atom_id res chain seq x y z
N MET A 1 -10.80 5.12 -8.86
CA MET A 1 -9.92 6.04 -8.11
C MET A 1 -8.51 5.76 -8.55
N ASP A 2 -7.67 6.78 -8.75
CA ASP A 2 -6.28 6.56 -9.18
C ASP A 2 -5.31 6.40 -7.99
N TYR A 3 -4.15 5.82 -8.27
CA TYR A 3 -2.98 5.94 -7.40
C TYR A 3 -2.25 7.27 -7.66
N GLY A 4 -1.54 7.76 -6.65
CA GLY A 4 -0.63 8.89 -6.77
C GLY A 4 0.82 8.42 -6.66
N LEU A 5 1.78 9.23 -7.13
CA LEU A 5 3.20 8.88 -7.07
C LEU A 5 3.72 8.66 -5.64
N GLY A 6 3.10 9.29 -4.64
CA GLY A 6 3.40 9.03 -3.24
C GLY A 6 3.02 7.62 -2.77
N ASP A 7 2.06 6.97 -3.43
CA ASP A 7 1.67 5.59 -3.10
C ASP A 7 2.77 4.59 -3.52
N LEU A 8 3.59 4.93 -4.52
CA LEU A 8 4.75 4.12 -4.93
C LEU A 8 5.82 4.08 -3.84
N GLY A 9 5.96 5.14 -3.04
CA GLY A 9 6.96 5.21 -1.97
C GLY A 9 6.56 4.46 -0.69
N GLY A 10 5.41 3.79 -0.68
CA GLY A 10 4.90 3.06 0.47
C GLY A 10 4.03 1.88 0.03
N TRP A 11 2.78 1.85 0.49
CA TRP A 11 1.90 0.67 0.45
C TRP A 11 1.84 -0.07 -0.89
N ALA A 12 1.91 0.64 -2.02
CA ALA A 12 1.74 0.01 -3.31
C ALA A 12 2.97 -0.81 -3.72
N LEU A 13 4.19 -0.37 -3.37
CA LEU A 13 5.39 -1.18 -3.60
C LEU A 13 5.56 -2.27 -2.55
N ASP A 14 5.20 -2.04 -1.29
CA ASP A 14 5.25 -3.11 -0.28
C ASP A 14 4.27 -4.23 -0.60
N LEU A 15 3.10 -3.89 -1.16
CA LEU A 15 2.16 -4.88 -1.69
C LEU A 15 2.70 -5.68 -2.89
N LEU A 16 3.61 -5.09 -3.68
CA LEU A 16 4.34 -5.81 -4.73
C LEU A 16 5.51 -6.64 -4.18
N GLN A 17 6.15 -6.21 -3.10
CA GLN A 17 7.22 -6.98 -2.45
C GLN A 17 6.67 -8.24 -1.80
N ILE A 18 5.55 -8.15 -1.06
CA ILE A 18 4.90 -9.34 -0.49
C ILE A 18 4.39 -10.31 -1.58
N TRP A 19 4.05 -9.80 -2.76
CA TRP A 19 3.78 -10.63 -3.93
C TRP A 19 5.03 -11.42 -4.38
N GLY A 20 6.20 -10.78 -4.44
CA GLY A 20 7.47 -11.47 -4.68
C GLY A 20 7.75 -12.54 -3.63
N SER A 21 7.53 -12.22 -2.35
CA SER A 21 7.67 -13.18 -1.24
C SER A 21 6.76 -14.39 -1.41
N TYR A 22 5.48 -14.18 -1.79
CA TYR A 22 4.54 -15.26 -2.07
C TYR A 22 5.05 -16.18 -3.18
N LEU A 23 5.50 -15.60 -4.31
CA LEU A 23 6.01 -16.39 -5.43
C LEU A 23 7.27 -17.18 -5.08
N ALA A 24 8.15 -16.62 -4.24
CA ALA A 24 9.40 -17.25 -3.85
C ALA A 24 9.19 -18.40 -2.85
N ASN A 25 8.20 -18.30 -1.96
CA ASN A 25 8.07 -19.22 -0.83
C ASN A 25 6.90 -20.21 -0.96
N ALA A 26 5.75 -19.78 -1.48
CA ALA A 26 4.51 -20.58 -1.41
C ALA A 26 3.55 -20.42 -2.62
N PRO A 27 4.02 -20.43 -3.88
CA PRO A 27 3.19 -20.11 -5.04
C PRO A 27 2.05 -21.10 -5.34
N LYS A 28 1.98 -22.22 -4.60
CA LYS A 28 0.96 -23.26 -4.75
C LYS A 28 -0.16 -23.16 -3.71
N GLU A 29 0.01 -22.32 -2.69
CA GLU A 29 -1.02 -22.07 -1.69
C GLU A 29 -2.10 -21.15 -2.26
N ASP A 30 -3.25 -21.09 -1.61
CA ASP A 30 -4.26 -20.09 -1.96
C ASP A 30 -3.75 -18.70 -1.55
N LEU A 31 -3.65 -17.78 -2.52
CA LEU A 31 -3.07 -16.45 -2.31
C LEU A 31 -3.78 -15.66 -1.20
N ALA A 32 -5.11 -15.71 -1.14
CA ALA A 32 -5.86 -14.97 -0.13
C ALA A 32 -5.60 -15.50 1.28
N SER A 33 -5.60 -16.83 1.42
CA SER A 33 -5.28 -17.51 2.69
C SER A 33 -3.84 -17.23 3.14
N TRP A 34 -2.90 -17.24 2.20
CA TRP A 34 -1.49 -16.93 2.51
C TRP A 34 -1.31 -15.47 2.93
N LEU A 35 -1.94 -14.52 2.22
CA LEU A 35 -1.89 -13.11 2.59
C LEU A 35 -2.55 -12.85 3.95
N HIS A 36 -3.65 -13.52 4.26
CA HIS A 36 -4.31 -13.40 5.55
C HIS A 36 -3.38 -13.78 6.73
N ALA A 37 -2.46 -14.71 6.52
CA ALA A 37 -1.51 -15.16 7.53
C ALA A 37 -0.28 -14.25 7.68
N HIS A 38 0.17 -13.57 6.61
CA HIS A 38 1.47 -12.90 6.59
C HIS A 38 1.40 -11.37 6.40
N LEU A 39 0.36 -10.85 5.74
CA LEU A 39 0.22 -9.43 5.48
C LEU A 39 -0.18 -8.70 6.76
N GLY A 40 0.62 -7.69 7.14
CA GLY A 40 0.38 -6.93 8.37
C GLY A 40 0.69 -7.71 9.64
N GLU A 41 1.44 -8.81 9.57
CA GLU A 41 1.87 -9.57 10.75
C GLU A 41 2.96 -8.81 11.55
N GLN A 42 3.07 -9.06 12.85
CA GLN A 42 4.04 -8.37 13.72
C GLN A 42 5.50 -8.78 13.47
N ASP A 43 5.75 -10.04 13.11
CA ASP A 43 7.10 -10.59 12.92
C ASP A 43 7.60 -10.47 11.46
N ALA A 44 6.84 -9.77 10.61
CA ALA A 44 7.13 -9.29 9.26
C ALA A 44 8.15 -10.12 8.44
N ARG A 45 8.02 -11.45 8.37
CA ARG A 45 9.05 -12.28 7.71
C ARG A 45 8.95 -12.24 6.19
N MET A 46 7.81 -11.78 5.69
CA MET A 46 7.44 -11.81 4.28
C MET A 46 7.40 -10.42 3.62
N GLY A 47 7.90 -9.39 4.30
CA GLY A 47 8.23 -8.08 3.70
C GLY A 47 7.14 -7.00 3.75
N PHE A 48 5.92 -7.28 4.21
CA PHE A 48 4.90 -6.24 4.43
C PHE A 48 4.16 -6.47 5.75
N GLY A 49 4.83 -6.15 6.85
CA GLY A 49 4.35 -6.36 8.21
C GLY A 49 3.57 -5.18 8.79
N TYR A 50 3.13 -5.30 10.04
CA TYR A 50 2.33 -4.28 10.71
C TYR A 50 3.05 -2.92 10.79
N SER A 51 4.36 -2.92 11.08
CA SER A 51 5.17 -1.69 11.14
C SER A 51 5.21 -0.97 9.79
N ASP A 52 5.28 -1.72 8.70
CA ASP A 52 5.33 -1.19 7.34
C ASP A 52 3.97 -0.59 6.98
N VAL A 53 2.88 -1.32 7.24
CA VAL A 53 1.50 -0.82 7.09
C VAL A 53 1.29 0.50 7.84
N LEU A 54 1.75 0.57 9.10
CA LEU A 54 1.63 1.78 9.91
C LEU A 54 2.48 2.93 9.35
N ALA A 55 3.73 2.64 8.95
CA ALA A 55 4.64 3.63 8.38
C ALA A 55 4.09 4.24 7.09
N ASP A 56 3.52 3.42 6.21
CA ASP A 56 2.88 3.87 4.97
C ASP A 56 1.67 4.75 5.23
N CYS A 57 0.80 4.34 6.18
CA CYS A 57 -0.35 5.11 6.59
C CYS A 57 0.07 6.48 7.14
N ASP A 58 1.05 6.50 8.03
CA ASP A 58 1.56 7.70 8.68
C ASP A 58 2.26 8.64 7.68
N ALA A 59 3.08 8.10 6.77
CA ALA A 59 3.73 8.88 5.71
C ALA A 59 2.71 9.58 4.81
N TRP A 60 1.67 8.86 4.39
CA TRP A 60 0.62 9.43 3.56
C TRP A 60 -0.20 10.50 4.29
N LEU A 61 -0.57 10.25 5.55
CA LEU A 61 -1.32 11.20 6.36
C LEU A 61 -0.52 12.48 6.64
N LEU A 62 0.78 12.36 6.93
CA LEU A 62 1.67 13.52 7.10
C LEU A 62 1.77 14.33 5.81
N ALA A 63 2.05 13.68 4.67
CA ALA A 63 2.14 14.35 3.39
C ALA A 63 0.85 15.10 3.04
N ARG A 64 -0.31 14.47 3.27
CA ARG A 64 -1.61 15.11 3.07
C ARG A 64 -1.83 16.30 3.99
N SER A 65 -1.47 16.19 5.27
CA SER A 65 -1.60 17.28 6.23
C SER A 65 -0.75 18.49 5.83
N MET A 66 0.49 18.24 5.38
CA MET A 66 1.41 19.29 4.93
C MET A 66 0.96 19.95 3.61
N GLN A 67 0.27 19.23 2.74
CA GLN A 67 -0.32 19.84 1.54
C GLN A 67 -1.44 20.84 1.87
N SER A 68 -2.13 20.65 2.99
CA SER A 68 -3.20 21.55 3.45
C SER A 68 -2.71 22.74 4.28
N ASP A 69 -1.44 22.75 4.68
CA ASP A 69 -0.82 23.82 5.47
C ASP A 69 0.57 24.18 4.92
N SER A 70 0.69 25.34 4.30
CA SER A 70 1.97 25.83 3.76
C SER A 70 2.86 26.53 4.80
N SER A 71 2.52 26.47 6.09
CA SER A 71 3.30 27.11 7.15
C SER A 71 4.66 26.44 7.37
N GLU A 72 5.63 27.19 7.89
CA GLU A 72 6.94 26.65 8.32
C GLU A 72 6.80 25.64 9.46
N ARG A 73 5.64 25.59 10.13
CA ARG A 73 5.33 24.65 11.22
C ARG A 73 4.47 23.49 10.77
N SER A 74 4.18 23.36 9.48
CA SER A 74 3.30 22.33 8.91
C SER A 74 3.72 20.92 9.31
N LEU A 75 5.01 20.59 9.19
CA LEU A 75 5.53 19.29 9.60
C LEU A 75 5.38 19.04 11.10
N SER A 76 5.82 19.98 11.95
CA SER A 76 5.80 19.78 13.41
C SER A 76 4.37 19.74 13.96
N THR A 77 3.44 20.47 13.34
CA THR A 77 2.02 20.44 13.65
C THR A 77 1.40 19.12 13.21
N ALA A 78 1.64 18.69 11.96
CA ALA A 78 1.15 17.43 11.43
C ALA A 78 1.62 16.23 12.26
N MET A 79 2.91 16.19 12.63
CA MET A 79 3.44 15.14 13.51
C MET A 79 2.78 15.15 14.88
N ARG A 80 2.63 16.32 15.51
CA ARG A 80 2.00 16.45 16.83
C ARG A 80 0.56 15.93 16.81
N ASP A 81 -0.23 16.35 15.83
CA ASP A 81 -1.65 16.00 15.74
C ASP A 81 -1.85 14.54 15.34
N MET A 82 -0.95 14.00 14.53
CA MET A 82 -0.99 12.60 14.12
C MET A 82 -0.60 11.67 15.27
N PHE A 83 0.54 11.90 15.92
CA PHE A 83 1.03 11.02 16.99
C PHE A 83 0.27 11.16 18.32
N ALA A 84 -0.61 12.15 18.44
CA ALA A 84 -1.61 12.18 19.50
C ALA A 84 -2.68 11.08 19.36
N GLN A 85 -2.79 10.44 18.20
CA GLN A 85 -3.75 9.37 17.92
C GLN A 85 -3.08 8.00 18.06
N GLY A 86 -3.81 7.01 18.57
CA GLY A 86 -3.37 5.61 18.57
C GLY A 86 -3.22 5.03 17.16
N GLU A 87 -2.31 4.07 16.99
CA GLU A 87 -1.92 3.51 15.68
C GLU A 87 -3.10 3.01 14.85
N THR A 88 -3.99 2.21 15.47
CA THR A 88 -5.25 1.75 14.86
C THR A 88 -6.09 2.89 14.28
N ASN A 89 -6.18 4.02 14.99
CA ASN A 89 -6.96 5.16 14.51
C ASN A 89 -6.28 5.82 13.31
N ARG A 90 -4.94 5.84 13.27
CA ARG A 90 -4.19 6.38 12.13
C ARG A 90 -4.35 5.51 10.89
N ILE A 91 -4.26 4.18 11.03
CA ILE A 91 -4.51 3.24 9.93
C ILE A 91 -5.94 3.39 9.39
N LYS A 92 -6.95 3.42 10.26
CA LYS A 92 -8.35 3.64 9.87
C LYS A 92 -8.54 5.00 9.18
N ARG A 93 -7.91 6.05 9.70
CA ARG A 93 -7.96 7.40 9.10
C ARG A 93 -7.32 7.41 7.73
N PHE A 94 -6.20 6.73 7.51
CA PHE A 94 -5.60 6.56 6.20
C PHE A 94 -6.59 5.90 5.23
N TYR A 95 -7.14 4.74 5.58
CA TYR A 95 -8.07 4.02 4.71
C TYR A 95 -9.31 4.86 4.34
N GLN A 96 -9.90 5.54 5.33
CA GLN A 96 -11.02 6.47 5.11
C GLN A 96 -10.63 7.66 4.23
N SER A 97 -9.44 8.23 4.44
CA SER A 97 -9.01 9.45 3.76
C SER A 97 -8.53 9.17 2.33
N ARG A 98 -7.76 8.11 2.14
CA ARG A 98 -7.11 7.74 0.88
C ARG A 98 -8.07 7.00 -0.05
N PHE A 99 -8.83 6.05 0.49
CA PHE A 99 -9.67 5.14 -0.29
C PHE A 99 -11.17 5.34 -0.04
N LYS A 100 -11.57 6.36 0.73
CA LYS A 100 -12.96 6.60 1.14
C LYS A 100 -13.58 5.40 1.86
N GLY A 101 -12.73 4.62 2.56
CA GLY A 101 -13.15 3.42 3.27
C GLY A 101 -13.69 2.32 2.35
N SER A 102 -13.18 2.24 1.12
CA SER A 102 -13.67 1.30 0.10
C SER A 102 -12.54 0.46 -0.46
N ALA A 103 -12.67 -0.85 -0.31
CA ALA A 103 -11.75 -1.82 -0.87
C ALA A 103 -11.72 -1.74 -2.41
N ASP A 104 -12.87 -1.49 -3.05
CA ASP A 104 -12.94 -1.32 -4.51
C ASP A 104 -12.07 -0.16 -5.01
N ASN A 105 -12.02 0.97 -4.26
CA ASN A 105 -11.14 2.08 -4.63
C ASN A 105 -9.66 1.70 -4.56
N LEU A 106 -9.28 0.87 -3.59
CA LEU A 106 -7.93 0.33 -3.46
C LEU A 106 -7.62 -0.64 -4.61
N VAL A 107 -8.54 -1.58 -4.90
CA VAL A 107 -8.42 -2.53 -6.02
C VAL A 107 -8.23 -1.79 -7.35
N ILE A 108 -9.04 -0.76 -7.63
CA ILE A 108 -8.92 0.03 -8.86
C ILE A 108 -7.53 0.70 -8.92
N ALA A 109 -7.08 1.31 -7.82
CA ALA A 109 -5.80 2.00 -7.78
C ALA A 109 -4.62 1.03 -8.00
N PHE A 110 -4.61 -0.11 -7.29
CA PHE A 110 -3.51 -1.07 -7.37
C PHE A 110 -3.47 -1.80 -8.71
N ARG A 111 -4.63 -2.20 -9.26
CA ARG A 111 -4.72 -2.81 -10.60
C ARG A 111 -4.14 -1.93 -11.69
N LYS A 112 -4.43 -0.63 -11.62
CA LYS A 112 -3.90 0.36 -12.57
C LYS A 112 -2.38 0.45 -12.46
N LEU A 113 -1.83 0.44 -11.25
CA LEU A 113 -0.38 0.44 -11.04
C LEU A 113 0.32 -0.79 -11.64
N VAL A 114 -0.27 -1.98 -11.50
CA VAL A 114 0.35 -3.24 -11.96
C VAL A 114 0.53 -3.27 -13.50
N ASP A 115 -0.25 -2.49 -14.24
CA ASP A 115 -0.07 -2.35 -15.69
C ASP A 115 1.17 -1.50 -16.06
N GLY A 116 1.59 -0.61 -15.16
CA GLY A 116 2.68 0.34 -15.33
C GLY A 116 2.49 1.61 -14.49
N ILE A 117 3.50 2.50 -14.54
CA ILE A 117 3.47 3.78 -13.83
C ILE A 117 2.98 4.87 -14.78
N ASP A 118 2.01 5.65 -14.33
CA ASP A 118 1.44 6.78 -15.03
C ASP A 118 2.13 8.07 -14.57
N LEU A 119 2.45 8.94 -15.52
CA LEU A 119 3.08 10.25 -15.27
C LEU A 119 2.27 11.35 -15.94
N GLY A 120 1.44 12.03 -15.17
CA GLY A 120 0.56 13.09 -15.68
C GLY A 120 -0.47 12.53 -16.65
N ILE A 121 -0.36 12.87 -17.93
CA ILE A 121 -1.24 12.39 -19.00
C ILE A 121 -0.72 11.13 -19.71
N PHE A 122 0.46 10.65 -19.33
CA PHE A 122 1.09 9.49 -19.96
C PHE A 122 0.81 8.25 -19.13
N ASP A 123 0.00 7.35 -19.66
CA ASP A 123 -0.28 6.06 -19.03
C ASP A 123 0.85 5.06 -19.32
N ASN A 124 1.19 4.23 -18.33
CA ASN A 124 2.12 3.11 -18.45
C ASN A 124 3.44 3.46 -19.14
N VAL A 125 4.15 4.48 -18.63
CA VAL A 125 5.35 5.01 -19.27
C VAL A 125 6.38 3.92 -19.54
N SER A 126 7.06 4.01 -20.67
CA SER A 126 7.98 2.96 -21.13
C SER A 126 9.01 2.59 -20.05
N GLY A 127 9.18 1.29 -19.81
CA GLY A 127 10.10 0.76 -18.79
C GLY A 127 9.53 0.71 -17.36
N SER A 128 8.41 1.37 -17.07
CA SER A 128 7.80 1.38 -15.73
C SER A 128 7.44 -0.02 -15.24
N LYS A 129 6.84 -0.84 -16.10
CA LYS A 129 6.52 -2.25 -15.77
C LYS A 129 7.75 -3.07 -15.39
N LYS A 130 8.88 -2.81 -16.05
CA LYS A 130 10.16 -3.46 -15.71
C LYS A 130 10.68 -2.95 -14.35
N ALA A 131 10.51 -1.67 -14.06
CA ALA A 131 10.88 -1.10 -12.76
C ALA A 131 10.04 -1.71 -11.62
N LEU A 132 8.71 -1.83 -11.82
CA LEU A 132 7.82 -2.50 -10.86
C LEU A 132 8.19 -3.97 -10.66
N LEU A 133 8.53 -4.69 -11.74
CA LEU A 133 8.98 -6.07 -11.65
C LEU A 133 10.26 -6.19 -10.80
N ILE A 134 11.24 -5.32 -11.03
CA ILE A 134 12.48 -5.29 -10.24
C ILE A 134 12.17 -4.99 -8.77
N ALA A 135 11.31 -4.00 -8.50
CA ALA A 135 10.91 -3.62 -7.15
C ALA A 135 10.15 -4.74 -6.42
N SER A 136 9.39 -5.56 -7.16
CA SER A 136 8.67 -6.70 -6.59
C SER A 136 9.56 -7.88 -6.20
N HIS A 137 10.83 -7.91 -6.64
CA HIS A 137 11.71 -9.08 -6.48
C HIS A 137 11.11 -10.39 -7.00
N ALA A 138 10.24 -10.31 -8.01
CA ALA A 138 9.51 -11.44 -8.58
C ALA A 138 9.95 -11.74 -10.02
N ASP A 139 9.67 -12.97 -10.47
CA ASP A 139 9.84 -13.38 -11.88
C ASP A 139 8.74 -12.82 -12.79
N ARG A 140 7.59 -12.43 -12.20
CA ARG A 140 6.48 -11.78 -12.90
C ARG A 140 5.70 -10.86 -11.96
N LEU A 141 5.06 -9.86 -12.55
CA LEU A 141 4.03 -9.08 -11.86
C LEU A 141 2.75 -9.91 -11.66
N PRO A 142 1.89 -9.53 -10.70
CA PRO A 142 0.60 -10.19 -10.52
C PRO A 142 -0.28 -9.96 -11.76
N SER A 143 -1.12 -10.93 -12.06
CA SER A 143 -2.23 -10.75 -13.00
C SER A 143 -3.27 -9.80 -12.40
N GLN A 144 -4.19 -9.29 -13.22
CA GLN A 144 -5.29 -8.43 -12.76
C GLN A 144 -6.18 -9.10 -11.71
N ALA A 145 -6.32 -10.43 -11.76
CA ALA A 145 -7.05 -11.20 -10.74
C ALA A 145 -6.27 -11.23 -9.41
N GLU A 146 -4.98 -11.58 -9.45
CA GLU A 146 -4.09 -11.63 -8.27
C GLU A 146 -3.90 -10.25 -7.63
N ALA A 147 -3.77 -9.20 -8.45
CA ALA A 147 -3.74 -7.81 -7.98
C ALA A 147 -5.03 -7.43 -7.23
N GLY A 148 -6.17 -7.95 -7.67
CA GLY A 148 -7.43 -7.78 -6.94
C GLY A 148 -7.41 -8.44 -5.57
N ILE A 149 -6.87 -9.66 -5.47
CA ILE A 149 -6.75 -10.38 -4.20
C ILE A 149 -5.80 -9.66 -3.25
N LEU A 150 -4.61 -9.26 -3.72
CA LEU A 150 -3.63 -8.47 -2.96
C LEU A 150 -4.27 -7.21 -2.36
N ALA A 151 -4.96 -6.44 -3.20
CA ALA A 151 -5.63 -5.21 -2.78
C ALA A 151 -6.77 -5.46 -1.77
N LEU A 152 -7.56 -6.52 -1.94
CA LEU A 152 -8.62 -6.88 -1.00
C LEU A 152 -8.06 -7.32 0.35
N SER A 153 -7.00 -8.13 0.37
CA SER A 153 -6.32 -8.55 1.60
C SER A 153 -5.68 -7.37 2.33
N TYR A 154 -5.12 -6.40 1.60
CA TYR A 154 -4.61 -5.18 2.21
C TYR A 154 -5.74 -4.31 2.77
N ALA A 155 -6.86 -4.14 2.05
CA ALA A 155 -8.02 -3.44 2.59
C ALA A 155 -8.55 -4.09 3.89
N GLU A 156 -8.56 -5.43 3.95
CA GLU A 156 -8.95 -6.18 5.14
C GLU A 156 -8.01 -5.89 6.34
N SER A 157 -6.70 -5.79 6.11
CA SER A 157 -5.75 -5.47 7.19
C SER A 157 -5.90 -4.05 7.70
N LEU A 158 -6.24 -3.10 6.81
CA LEU A 158 -6.54 -1.72 7.18
C LEU A 158 -7.83 -1.58 8.00
N GLU A 159 -8.83 -2.44 7.73
CA GLU A 159 -10.09 -2.46 8.49
C GLU A 159 -9.94 -3.17 9.85
N ASN A 160 -9.16 -4.26 9.89
CA ASN A 160 -9.05 -5.17 11.03
C ASN A 160 -7.67 -5.11 11.71
N THR A 161 -7.31 -3.94 12.24
CA THR A 161 -5.99 -3.66 12.85
C THR A 161 -5.73 -4.33 14.23
N ASN A 162 -6.56 -5.27 14.67
CA ASN A 162 -6.44 -5.96 15.96
C ASN A 162 -5.98 -7.43 15.80
N ARG A 163 -5.37 -7.77 14.67
CA ARG A 163 -4.86 -9.12 14.40
C ARG A 163 -3.57 -9.38 15.14
#